data_AF-A0A955P7S6-F1
#
_entry.id   AF-A0A955P7S6-F1
#
_cell.length_a   1.000
_cell.length_b   1.000
_cell.length_c   1.000
_cell.angle_alpha   90.00
_cell.angle_beta   90.00
_cell.angle_gamma   90.00
#
_symmetry.space_group_name_H-M   'P 1'
#
loop_
_entity.id
_entity.type
_entity.pdbx_description
1 polymer ?
#
loop_
_entity_poly.entity_id
_entity_poly.type
_entity_poly.pdbx_seq_one_letter_code
_entity_poly.pdbx_strand_id
1 'polypeptide(L)'
;ELRYYRDYIIDSFNRDKPYNQFVREQIAGDLLAKAGPKKEYAEKVIATGFIAVSRRFGTIPYQTMHEVLEDSIQTMGRTFLGLTLKCARCHDHKFDPITTEDYYGLYGIFASTQYPYAGSETSISKDNYREHFVPLNPSKKTQKEIEEYNHRVEELRSVLKYLQEESPLKGEVDKYEGQVESLKKAIELAEGKEDFDGEPLKEFLEAAKKNRDETREKYRGMVREKEQKLREIGFPGIPTDVKSAYAVVDGPDPSDAHVQKKGEPGNQGDLAPRNVPAVLRLSDTFDIPEGSSGRLQLAEWLASEKNPLTARVMVNRIWQHHFGKGIVQSPSNFGVMGDAPTHPELLDWLAQKFVESGWSIKAMHRLIVNSKTYRLSSGFNEANEAIDPKNDFLWH
;
A
#
# COMPACT_ATOMS: atom_id res chain seq x y z
N GLU A 1 -0.60 -12.15 -6.57
CA GLU A 1 -0.29 -10.94 -7.36
C GLU A 1 1.07 -10.35 -6.94
N LEU A 2 1.39 -10.31 -5.64
CA LEU A 2 2.70 -9.84 -5.15
C LEU A 2 3.93 -10.55 -5.73
N ARG A 3 3.80 -11.81 -6.16
CA ARG A 3 4.85 -12.52 -6.88
C ARG A 3 5.35 -11.74 -8.11
N TYR A 4 4.46 -11.01 -8.81
CA TYR A 4 4.84 -10.24 -9.98
C TYR A 4 5.82 -9.13 -9.63
N TYR A 5 5.64 -8.48 -8.47
CA TYR A 5 6.56 -7.45 -8.01
C TYR A 5 7.95 -8.02 -7.69
N ARG A 6 8.00 -9.19 -7.01
CA ARG A 6 9.26 -9.92 -6.81
C ARG A 6 9.93 -10.27 -8.14
N ASP A 7 9.18 -10.84 -9.07
CA ASP A 7 9.71 -11.24 -10.38
C ASP A 7 10.22 -10.01 -11.16
N TYR A 8 9.51 -8.88 -11.10
CA TYR A 8 9.96 -7.60 -11.64
C TYR A 8 11.30 -7.13 -11.06
N ILE A 9 11.52 -7.26 -9.74
CA ILE A 9 12.80 -6.92 -9.11
C ILE A 9 13.92 -7.80 -9.67
N ILE A 10 13.70 -9.11 -9.69
CA ILE A 10 14.67 -10.09 -10.20
C ILE A 10 15.00 -9.81 -11.66
N ASP A 11 13.99 -9.60 -12.49
CA ASP A 11 14.15 -9.34 -13.92
C ASP A 11 14.80 -7.97 -14.20
N SER A 12 14.54 -6.97 -13.37
CA SER A 12 15.19 -5.66 -13.46
C SER A 12 16.68 -5.77 -13.17
N PHE A 13 17.06 -6.50 -12.12
CA PHE A 13 18.47 -6.75 -11.80
C PHE A 13 19.15 -7.61 -12.88
N ASN A 14 18.49 -8.69 -13.33
CA ASN A 14 19.02 -9.60 -14.35
C ASN A 14 19.27 -8.90 -15.69
N ARG A 15 18.40 -7.97 -16.09
CA ARG A 15 18.57 -7.16 -17.31
C ARG A 15 19.50 -5.96 -17.12
N ASP A 16 20.03 -5.74 -15.92
CA ASP A 16 20.82 -4.56 -15.57
C ASP A 16 20.08 -3.26 -15.91
N LYS A 17 18.79 -3.21 -15.54
CA LYS A 17 17.96 -2.01 -15.72
C LYS A 17 18.67 -0.83 -15.04
N PRO A 18 18.82 0.32 -15.74
CA PRO A 18 19.35 1.54 -15.13
C PRO A 18 18.65 1.83 -13.81
N TYR A 19 19.41 2.00 -12.72
CA TYR A 19 18.82 2.13 -11.39
C TYR A 19 17.91 3.35 -11.28
N ASN A 20 18.22 4.46 -11.95
CA ASN A 20 17.33 5.62 -12.02
C ASN A 20 15.97 5.28 -12.65
N GLN A 21 15.94 4.49 -13.73
CA GLN A 21 14.69 4.01 -14.33
C GLN A 21 13.94 3.09 -13.37
N PHE A 22 14.66 2.18 -12.69
CA PHE A 22 14.07 1.34 -11.65
C PHE A 22 13.40 2.18 -10.56
N VAL A 23 14.09 3.19 -10.01
CA VAL A 23 13.55 4.13 -9.01
C VAL A 23 12.29 4.84 -9.52
N ARG A 24 12.31 5.36 -10.76
CA ARG A 24 11.13 6.01 -11.35
C ARG A 24 9.92 5.09 -11.40
N GLU A 25 10.13 3.86 -11.84
CA GLU A 25 9.07 2.85 -11.95
C GLU A 25 8.52 2.43 -10.58
N GLN A 26 9.34 2.38 -9.53
CA GLN A 26 8.86 2.09 -8.16
C GLN A 26 7.83 3.11 -7.66
N ILE A 27 8.02 4.38 -8.02
CA ILE A 27 7.21 5.49 -7.48
C ILE A 27 6.04 5.86 -8.40
N ALA A 28 6.27 5.88 -9.71
CA ALA A 28 5.33 6.39 -10.71
C ALA A 28 5.15 5.46 -11.91
N GLY A 29 5.43 4.16 -11.76
CA GLY A 29 5.36 3.19 -12.84
C GLY A 29 4.02 3.15 -13.56
N ASP A 30 2.89 3.26 -12.88
CA ASP A 30 1.56 3.33 -13.50
C ASP A 30 1.36 4.58 -14.38
N LEU A 31 1.95 5.72 -13.99
CA LEU A 31 1.91 6.96 -14.75
C LEU A 31 2.81 6.87 -16.00
N LEU A 32 4.01 6.32 -15.83
CA LEU A 32 4.93 6.02 -16.94
C LEU A 32 4.36 4.97 -17.90
N ALA A 33 3.55 4.03 -17.39
CA ALA A 33 2.87 3.01 -18.19
C ALA A 33 1.80 3.64 -19.09
N LYS A 34 1.02 4.60 -18.57
CA LYS A 34 -0.02 5.32 -19.32
C LYS A 34 0.56 6.16 -20.47
N ALA A 35 1.69 6.83 -20.24
CA ALA A 35 2.34 7.67 -21.25
C ALA A 35 3.25 6.87 -22.21
N GLY A 36 3.63 5.66 -21.84
CA GLY A 36 4.64 4.86 -22.54
C GLY A 36 4.09 3.83 -23.54
N PRO A 37 4.99 3.01 -24.11
CA PRO A 37 4.61 1.93 -25.02
C PRO A 37 3.75 0.86 -24.32
N LYS A 38 2.67 0.43 -24.96
CA LYS A 38 1.74 -0.59 -24.41
C LYS A 38 2.44 -1.89 -23.98
N LYS A 39 3.51 -2.29 -24.68
CA LYS A 39 4.29 -3.51 -24.36
C LYS A 39 4.96 -3.48 -22.98
N GLU A 40 5.22 -2.28 -22.45
CA GLU A 40 5.86 -2.07 -21.14
C GLU A 40 4.84 -1.80 -20.02
N TYR A 41 3.56 -1.66 -20.36
CA TYR A 41 2.53 -1.24 -19.42
C TYR A 41 2.48 -2.13 -18.17
N ALA A 42 2.39 -3.44 -18.38
CA ALA A 42 2.28 -4.39 -17.27
C ALA A 42 3.50 -4.33 -16.35
N GLU A 43 4.71 -4.31 -16.93
CA GLU A 43 5.97 -4.24 -16.18
C GLU A 43 6.02 -3.00 -15.28
N LYS A 44 5.69 -1.82 -15.84
CA LYS A 44 5.74 -0.55 -15.11
C LYS A 44 4.64 -0.45 -14.05
N VAL A 45 3.43 -0.94 -14.31
CA VAL A 45 2.37 -1.01 -13.28
C VAL A 45 2.82 -1.90 -12.11
N ILE A 46 3.37 -3.08 -12.41
CA ILE A 46 3.87 -4.02 -11.40
C ILE A 46 4.93 -3.38 -10.51
N ALA A 47 5.79 -2.53 -11.06
CA ALA A 47 6.84 -1.85 -10.32
C ALA A 47 6.29 -1.02 -9.13
N THR A 48 5.11 -0.41 -9.27
CA THR A 48 4.47 0.33 -8.16
C THR A 48 4.05 -0.55 -6.98
N GLY A 49 4.27 -1.87 -7.08
CA GLY A 49 4.24 -2.81 -5.98
C GLY A 49 5.06 -2.35 -4.77
N PHE A 50 6.15 -1.58 -4.96
CA PHE A 50 6.93 -0.98 -3.87
C PHE A 50 6.10 -0.12 -2.92
N ILE A 51 5.22 0.73 -3.46
CA ILE A 51 4.30 1.55 -2.66
C ILE A 51 3.12 0.69 -2.20
N ALA A 52 2.60 -0.18 -3.06
CA ALA A 52 1.42 -0.96 -2.76
C ALA A 52 1.59 -1.85 -1.52
N VAL A 53 2.78 -2.43 -1.32
CA VAL A 53 3.13 -3.30 -0.19
C VAL A 53 3.38 -2.58 1.13
N SER A 54 3.29 -1.25 1.18
CA SER A 54 3.41 -0.51 2.43
C SER A 54 2.52 -1.11 3.51
N ARG A 55 3.04 -1.19 4.73
CA ARG A 55 2.43 -1.92 5.83
C ARG A 55 0.99 -1.47 6.03
N ARG A 56 0.07 -2.43 6.03
CA ARG A 56 -1.33 -2.22 6.38
C ARG A 56 -1.51 -2.40 7.89
N PHE A 57 -2.29 -1.52 8.50
CA PHE A 57 -2.58 -1.53 9.92
C PHE A 57 -4.08 -1.76 10.12
N GLY A 58 -4.44 -2.73 10.96
CA GLY A 58 -5.83 -3.09 11.16
C GLY A 58 -6.44 -3.93 10.03
N THR A 59 -7.73 -4.19 10.15
CA THR A 59 -8.48 -5.13 9.31
C THR A 59 -9.57 -4.46 8.49
N ILE A 60 -9.86 -3.19 8.75
CA ILE A 60 -10.85 -2.38 8.04
C ILE A 60 -10.13 -1.62 6.90
N PRO A 61 -10.62 -1.70 5.65
CA PRO A 61 -10.03 -0.97 4.53
C PRO A 61 -9.93 0.54 4.85
N TYR A 62 -8.77 1.13 4.56
CA TYR A 62 -8.52 2.58 4.58
C TYR A 62 -8.73 3.32 5.91
N GLN A 63 -9.05 2.64 7.02
CA GLN A 63 -9.27 3.30 8.32
C GLN A 63 -8.00 3.97 8.88
N THR A 64 -6.84 3.36 8.62
CA THR A 64 -5.52 3.73 9.17
C THR A 64 -4.59 4.27 8.09
N MET A 65 -5.14 4.91 7.04
CA MET A 65 -4.32 5.35 5.91
C MET A 65 -3.15 6.24 6.31
N HIS A 66 -3.30 7.08 7.33
CA HIS A 66 -2.20 7.89 7.85
C HIS A 66 -0.97 7.06 8.29
N GLU A 67 -1.14 5.82 8.76
CA GLU A 67 -0.05 4.90 9.11
C GLU A 67 0.55 4.24 7.86
N VAL A 68 -0.28 3.90 6.88
CA VAL A 68 0.18 3.39 5.57
C VAL A 68 1.03 4.43 4.84
N LEU A 69 0.60 5.70 4.89
CA LEU A 69 1.30 6.83 4.30
C LEU A 69 2.62 7.11 5.03
N GLU A 70 2.63 7.03 6.36
CA GLU A 70 3.86 7.10 7.14
C GLU A 70 4.87 6.02 6.74
N ASP A 71 4.42 4.77 6.61
CA ASP A 71 5.27 3.66 6.15
C ASP A 71 5.79 3.87 4.71
N SER A 72 4.94 4.41 3.82
CA SER A 72 5.32 4.74 2.44
C SER A 72 6.44 5.79 2.40
N ILE A 73 6.27 6.91 3.14
CA ILE A 73 7.26 7.99 3.24
C ILE A 73 8.55 7.47 3.87
N GLN A 74 8.44 6.70 4.94
CA GLN A 74 9.60 6.19 5.68
C GLN A 74 10.39 5.17 4.86
N THR A 75 9.70 4.30 4.12
CA THR A 75 10.33 3.30 3.23
C THR A 75 10.98 3.98 2.04
N MET A 76 10.34 4.97 1.43
CA MET A 76 10.92 5.79 0.36
C MET A 76 12.17 6.53 0.84
N GLY A 77 12.07 7.24 1.99
CA GLY A 77 13.16 8.01 2.58
C GLY A 77 14.38 7.15 2.90
N ARG A 78 14.18 5.99 3.56
CA ARG A 78 15.30 5.06 3.83
C ARG A 78 15.85 4.47 2.55
N THR A 79 14.99 3.99 1.66
CA THR A 79 15.41 3.26 0.45
C THR A 79 16.16 4.16 -0.52
N PHE A 80 15.69 5.37 -0.82
CA PHE A 80 16.27 6.17 -1.89
C PHE A 80 17.08 7.37 -1.42
N LEU A 81 16.84 7.87 -0.21
CA LEU A 81 17.55 9.03 0.32
C LEU A 81 18.47 8.66 1.48
N GLY A 82 18.33 7.45 2.04
CA GLY A 82 19.04 7.09 3.26
C GLY A 82 18.66 7.98 4.43
N LEU A 83 17.42 8.49 4.49
CA LEU A 83 16.97 9.40 5.54
C LEU A 83 15.83 8.80 6.35
N THR A 84 15.75 9.20 7.63
CA THR A 84 14.61 8.91 8.50
C THR A 84 13.68 10.12 8.57
N LEU A 85 12.56 10.06 7.89
CA LEU A 85 11.61 11.18 7.79
C LEU A 85 10.52 11.13 8.87
N LYS A 86 10.30 9.98 9.52
CA LYS A 86 9.22 9.77 10.49
C LYS A 86 9.20 10.78 11.64
N CYS A 87 10.35 11.23 12.15
CA CYS A 87 10.38 12.19 13.26
C CYS A 87 9.71 13.52 12.89
N ALA A 88 9.84 13.95 11.62
CA ALA A 88 9.22 15.15 11.09
C ALA A 88 7.68 15.11 11.08
N ARG A 89 7.05 13.94 11.31
CA ARG A 89 5.60 13.81 11.38
C ARG A 89 4.96 14.64 12.50
N CYS A 90 5.63 14.75 13.64
CA CYS A 90 5.05 15.30 14.86
C CYS A 90 5.63 16.67 15.25
N HIS A 91 6.89 16.91 14.86
CA HIS A 91 7.64 18.13 15.12
C HIS A 91 8.76 18.23 14.08
N ASP A 92 9.32 19.42 13.85
CA ASP A 92 10.46 19.58 12.95
C ASP A 92 11.60 18.67 13.37
N HIS A 93 12.22 18.01 12.41
CA HIS A 93 13.21 17.00 12.70
C HIS A 93 14.32 17.58 13.57
N LYS A 94 14.67 16.87 14.66
CA LYS A 94 15.48 17.42 15.75
C LYS A 94 16.89 17.84 15.33
N PHE A 95 17.45 17.15 14.33
CA PHE A 95 18.86 17.29 13.93
C PHE A 95 19.01 17.66 12.46
N ASP A 96 18.37 16.89 11.58
CA ASP A 96 18.31 17.21 10.15
C ASP A 96 17.36 18.39 9.88
N PRO A 97 17.67 19.28 8.91
CA PRO A 97 16.85 20.43 8.54
C PRO A 97 15.65 19.99 7.67
N ILE A 98 14.78 19.17 8.25
CA ILE A 98 13.57 18.64 7.63
C ILE A 98 12.41 19.10 8.48
N THR A 99 11.56 19.96 7.92
CA THR A 99 10.42 20.52 8.66
C THR A 99 9.25 19.56 8.69
N THR A 100 8.31 19.84 9.59
CA THR A 100 7.01 19.18 9.61
C THR A 100 6.27 19.41 8.29
N GLU A 101 6.37 20.61 7.74
CA GLU A 101 5.78 20.95 6.44
C GLU A 101 6.39 20.10 5.30
N ASP A 102 7.71 19.88 5.28
CA ASP A 102 8.36 19.00 4.30
C ASP A 102 7.79 17.57 4.35
N TYR A 103 7.56 17.05 5.56
CA TYR A 103 6.97 15.73 5.75
C TYR A 103 5.52 15.68 5.22
N TYR A 104 4.70 16.68 5.53
CA TYR A 104 3.32 16.71 5.05
C TYR A 104 3.20 17.05 3.56
N GLY A 105 4.21 17.69 2.96
CA GLY A 105 4.34 17.83 1.52
C GLY A 105 4.48 16.47 0.83
N LEU A 106 5.34 15.59 1.36
CA LEU A 106 5.43 14.19 0.89
C LEU A 106 4.16 13.40 1.21
N TYR A 107 3.55 13.64 2.38
CA TYR A 107 2.29 13.02 2.77
C TYR A 107 1.19 13.31 1.76
N GLY A 108 1.02 14.56 1.32
CA GLY A 108 0.02 14.91 0.31
C GLY A 108 0.22 14.16 -1.01
N ILE A 109 1.47 13.93 -1.43
CA ILE A 109 1.78 13.17 -2.65
C ILE A 109 1.28 11.72 -2.53
N PHE A 110 1.60 11.05 -1.42
CA PHE A 110 1.16 9.67 -1.20
C PHE A 110 -0.34 9.58 -0.84
N ALA A 111 -0.91 10.57 -0.15
CA ALA A 111 -2.35 10.63 0.14
C ALA A 111 -3.18 10.77 -1.15
N SER A 112 -2.60 11.39 -2.18
CA SER A 112 -3.16 11.51 -3.53
C SER A 112 -3.02 10.22 -4.37
N THR A 113 -2.81 9.06 -3.73
CA THR A 113 -2.60 7.76 -4.38
C THR A 113 -3.69 6.78 -3.98
N GLN A 114 -4.26 6.05 -4.94
CA GLN A 114 -5.20 4.96 -4.68
C GLN A 114 -4.43 3.67 -4.40
N TYR A 115 -4.60 3.14 -3.18
CA TYR A 115 -3.96 1.92 -2.73
C TYR A 115 -4.87 0.68 -2.91
N PRO A 116 -4.31 -0.47 -3.33
CA PRO A 116 -5.07 -1.71 -3.41
C PRO A 116 -5.31 -2.27 -2.00
N TYR A 117 -6.41 -3.01 -1.86
CA TYR A 117 -6.79 -3.70 -0.63
C TYR A 117 -7.17 -5.16 -0.92
N ALA A 118 -6.39 -6.09 -0.36
CA ALA A 118 -6.53 -7.52 -0.66
C ALA A 118 -7.71 -8.21 0.06
N GLY A 119 -8.33 -7.54 1.05
CA GLY A 119 -9.26 -8.18 1.99
C GLY A 119 -8.60 -8.57 3.32
N SER A 120 -9.42 -8.91 4.31
CA SER A 120 -8.97 -9.53 5.56
C SER A 120 -9.98 -10.63 5.98
N GLU A 121 -9.73 -11.35 7.07
CA GLU A 121 -10.62 -12.42 7.54
C GLU A 121 -11.81 -11.91 8.38
N THR A 122 -11.88 -10.60 8.64
CA THR A 122 -12.92 -10.02 9.51
C THR A 122 -14.25 -9.88 8.78
N SER A 123 -15.35 -9.88 9.54
CA SER A 123 -16.70 -9.71 8.98
C SER A 123 -16.87 -8.42 8.18
N ILE A 124 -16.16 -7.34 8.54
CA ILE A 124 -16.23 -6.03 7.89
C ILE A 124 -15.54 -6.04 6.51
N SER A 125 -14.54 -6.91 6.30
CA SER A 125 -13.84 -7.04 5.02
C SER A 125 -14.41 -8.14 4.14
N LYS A 126 -15.39 -8.92 4.61
CA LYS A 126 -16.08 -9.95 3.82
C LYS A 126 -16.76 -9.38 2.58
N ASP A 127 -17.14 -8.11 2.59
CA ASP A 127 -17.76 -7.45 1.44
C ASP A 127 -16.74 -6.73 0.55
N ASN A 128 -15.49 -6.55 0.98
CA ASN A 128 -14.50 -5.68 0.34
C ASN A 128 -13.21 -6.45 0.05
N TYR A 129 -13.32 -7.47 -0.80
CA TYR A 129 -12.19 -8.32 -1.20
C TYR A 129 -11.63 -7.87 -2.55
N ARG A 130 -10.31 -7.66 -2.62
CA ARG A 130 -9.57 -7.28 -3.84
C ARG A 130 -9.97 -5.94 -4.47
N GLU A 131 -10.12 -4.91 -3.66
CA GLU A 131 -10.39 -3.55 -4.12
C GLU A 131 -9.17 -2.89 -4.74
N HIS A 132 -9.40 -2.10 -5.79
CA HIS A 132 -8.42 -1.25 -6.48
C HIS A 132 -7.15 -1.98 -6.95
N PHE A 133 -7.25 -3.27 -7.27
CA PHE A 133 -6.21 -3.93 -8.06
C PHE A 133 -6.13 -3.28 -9.44
N VAL A 134 -4.97 -3.40 -10.11
CA VAL A 134 -4.76 -2.75 -11.42
C VAL A 134 -4.66 -3.80 -12.51
N PRO A 135 -5.45 -3.74 -13.60
CA PRO A 135 -5.41 -4.74 -14.65
C PRO A 135 -4.09 -4.61 -15.42
N LEU A 136 -3.43 -5.73 -15.71
CA LEU A 136 -2.16 -5.75 -16.45
C LEU A 136 -2.32 -5.53 -17.96
N ASN A 137 -3.55 -5.64 -18.46
CA ASN A 137 -3.91 -5.35 -19.84
C ASN A 137 -5.13 -4.40 -19.88
N PRO A 138 -4.94 -3.08 -19.94
CA PRO A 138 -6.02 -2.09 -19.88
C PRO A 138 -6.65 -1.88 -21.27
N SER A 139 -6.94 -2.98 -21.99
CA SER A 139 -7.59 -2.88 -23.30
C SER A 139 -9.04 -2.43 -23.14
N LYS A 140 -9.63 -1.79 -24.16
CA LYS A 140 -11.06 -1.44 -24.16
C LYS A 140 -11.95 -2.66 -23.89
N LYS A 141 -11.55 -3.83 -24.41
CA LYS A 141 -12.23 -5.10 -24.16
C LYS A 141 -12.19 -5.47 -22.68
N THR A 142 -11.01 -5.42 -22.06
CA THR A 142 -10.83 -5.73 -20.63
C THR A 142 -11.56 -4.73 -19.73
N GLN A 143 -11.57 -3.45 -20.08
CA GLN A 143 -12.35 -2.44 -19.36
C GLN A 143 -13.84 -2.76 -19.41
N LYS A 144 -14.38 -3.07 -20.60
CA LYS A 144 -15.78 -3.48 -20.76
C LYS A 144 -16.11 -4.76 -19.97
N GLU A 145 -15.22 -5.75 -19.99
CA GLU A 145 -15.38 -6.99 -19.21
C GLU A 145 -15.45 -6.71 -17.70
N ILE A 146 -14.61 -5.80 -17.20
CA ILE A 146 -14.62 -5.35 -15.79
C ILE A 146 -15.91 -4.60 -15.46
N GLU A 147 -16.36 -3.69 -16.33
CA GLU A 147 -17.59 -2.93 -16.15
C GLU A 147 -18.83 -3.84 -16.11
N GLU A 148 -18.96 -4.77 -17.07
CA GLU A 148 -20.04 -5.76 -17.11
C GLU A 148 -20.02 -6.70 -15.90
N TYR A 149 -18.84 -7.08 -15.44
CA TYR A 149 -18.67 -7.84 -14.20
C TYR A 149 -19.19 -7.06 -12.99
N ASN A 150 -18.73 -5.82 -12.80
CA ASN A 150 -19.13 -4.98 -11.68
C ASN A 150 -20.63 -4.68 -11.68
N HIS A 151 -21.22 -4.45 -12.85
CA HIS A 151 -22.68 -4.30 -12.97
C HIS A 151 -23.43 -5.52 -12.45
N ARG A 152 -23.02 -6.74 -12.83
CA ARG A 152 -23.65 -8.00 -12.35
C ARG A 152 -23.49 -8.19 -10.85
N VAL A 153 -22.34 -7.85 -10.30
CA VAL A 153 -22.08 -7.93 -8.86
C VAL A 153 -22.97 -6.94 -8.10
N GLU A 154 -23.06 -5.70 -8.57
CA GLU A 154 -23.84 -4.65 -7.92
C GLU A 154 -25.35 -4.90 -7.99
N GLU A 155 -25.83 -5.48 -9.10
CA GLU A 155 -27.21 -5.94 -9.24
C GLU A 155 -27.55 -6.98 -8.16
N LEU A 156 -26.70 -7.99 -7.96
CA LEU A 156 -26.92 -9.00 -6.91
C LEU A 156 -26.83 -8.42 -5.50
N ARG A 157 -25.91 -7.48 -5.26
CA ARG A 157 -25.80 -6.77 -3.98
C ARG A 157 -27.06 -5.96 -3.68
N SER A 158 -27.57 -5.24 -4.67
CA SER A 158 -28.82 -4.49 -4.55
C SER A 158 -30.00 -5.40 -4.24
N VAL A 159 -30.09 -6.55 -4.91
CA VAL A 159 -31.12 -7.57 -4.62
C VAL A 159 -30.98 -8.14 -3.21
N LEU A 160 -29.76 -8.46 -2.77
CA LEU A 160 -29.51 -8.95 -1.40
C LEU A 160 -29.89 -7.92 -0.35
N LYS A 161 -29.50 -6.66 -0.55
CA LYS A 161 -29.87 -5.55 0.33
C LYS A 161 -31.39 -5.39 0.40
N TYR A 162 -32.07 -5.37 -0.74
CA TYR A 162 -33.54 -5.35 -0.78
C TYR A 162 -34.15 -6.53 -0.02
N LEU A 163 -33.63 -7.75 -0.24
CA LEU A 163 -34.11 -8.94 0.46
C LEU A 163 -33.94 -8.80 1.98
N GLN A 164 -32.79 -8.29 2.42
CA GLN A 164 -32.42 -8.19 3.83
C GLN A 164 -33.08 -7.01 4.56
N GLU A 165 -33.41 -5.94 3.87
CA GLU A 165 -33.91 -4.70 4.47
C GLU A 165 -35.40 -4.47 4.21
N GLU A 166 -35.89 -4.72 2.99
CA GLU A 166 -37.19 -4.25 2.49
C GLU A 166 -38.14 -5.36 2.04
N SER A 167 -37.72 -6.62 2.07
CA SER A 167 -38.51 -7.74 1.55
C SER A 167 -39.85 -7.91 2.28
N PRO A 168 -40.97 -8.04 1.54
CA PRO A 168 -42.26 -8.42 2.12
C PRO A 168 -42.20 -9.73 2.92
N LEU A 169 -41.38 -10.70 2.46
CA LEU A 169 -41.20 -11.97 3.16
C LEU A 169 -40.52 -11.78 4.52
N LYS A 170 -39.60 -10.82 4.66
CA LYS A 170 -39.00 -10.48 5.96
C LYS A 170 -40.06 -9.89 6.88
N GLY A 171 -40.87 -8.96 6.37
CA GLY A 171 -41.99 -8.40 7.12
C GLY A 171 -43.03 -9.45 7.55
N GLU A 172 -43.28 -10.47 6.71
CA GLU A 172 -44.13 -11.61 7.08
C GLU A 172 -43.51 -12.47 8.18
N VAL A 173 -42.20 -12.73 8.13
CA VAL A 173 -41.48 -13.43 9.23
C VAL A 173 -41.61 -12.66 10.54
N ASP A 174 -41.33 -11.36 10.52
CA ASP A 174 -41.40 -10.50 11.70
C ASP A 174 -42.84 -10.46 12.27
N LYS A 175 -43.85 -10.43 11.38
CA LYS A 175 -45.28 -10.50 11.75
C LYS A 175 -45.61 -11.82 12.45
N TYR A 176 -45.22 -12.97 11.90
CA TYR A 176 -45.49 -14.26 12.51
C TYR A 176 -44.70 -14.47 13.81
N GLU A 177 -43.47 -13.95 13.91
CA GLU A 177 -42.71 -13.92 15.16
C GLU A 177 -43.46 -13.12 16.25
N GLY A 178 -44.00 -11.95 15.92
CA GLY A 178 -44.83 -11.16 16.82
C GLY A 178 -46.13 -11.85 17.24
N GLN A 179 -46.79 -12.58 16.32
CA GLN A 179 -47.97 -13.39 16.64
C GLN A 179 -47.64 -14.53 17.60
N VAL A 180 -46.55 -15.26 17.36
CA VAL A 180 -46.09 -16.34 18.24
C VAL A 180 -45.80 -15.81 19.64
N GLU A 181 -45.11 -14.68 19.75
CA GLU A 181 -44.77 -14.08 21.04
C GLU A 181 -46.03 -13.61 21.81
N SER A 182 -46.98 -13.01 21.09
CA SER A 182 -48.26 -12.57 21.66
C SER A 182 -49.11 -13.76 22.16
N LEU A 183 -49.18 -14.84 21.38
CA LEU A 183 -49.92 -16.05 21.73
C LEU A 183 -49.29 -16.78 22.93
N LYS A 184 -47.94 -16.84 23.00
CA LYS A 184 -47.24 -17.40 24.17
C LYS A 184 -47.59 -16.65 25.45
N LYS A 185 -47.53 -15.31 25.43
CA LYS A 185 -47.91 -14.48 26.58
C LYS A 185 -49.38 -14.66 26.96
N ALA A 186 -50.27 -14.76 25.97
CA ALA A 186 -51.69 -14.99 26.22
C ALA A 186 -51.96 -16.33 26.90
N ILE A 187 -51.24 -17.39 26.50
CA ILE A 187 -51.31 -18.71 27.13
C ILE A 187 -50.79 -18.65 28.57
N GLU A 188 -49.62 -18.04 28.79
CA GLU A 188 -49.02 -17.90 30.12
C GLU A 188 -49.91 -17.12 31.11
N LEU A 189 -50.57 -16.06 30.64
CA LEU A 189 -51.54 -15.27 31.43
C LEU A 189 -52.84 -16.02 31.73
N ALA A 190 -53.15 -17.06 30.98
CA ALA A 190 -54.38 -17.82 31.09
C ALA A 190 -54.19 -19.13 31.89
N GLU A 191 -52.96 -19.65 31.95
CA GLU A 191 -52.57 -20.75 32.83
C GLU A 191 -52.80 -20.35 34.31
N GLY A 192 -53.84 -20.94 34.93
CA GLY A 192 -54.22 -20.69 36.33
C GLY A 192 -55.62 -20.09 36.53
N LYS A 193 -56.40 -19.85 35.47
CA LYS A 193 -57.82 -19.49 35.58
C LYS A 193 -58.71 -20.72 35.42
N GLU A 194 -59.57 -20.99 36.41
CA GLU A 194 -60.38 -22.23 36.50
C GLU A 194 -61.36 -22.45 35.34
N ASP A 195 -61.75 -21.38 34.61
CA ASP A 195 -62.75 -21.42 33.52
C ASP A 195 -62.15 -21.27 32.09
N PHE A 196 -60.84 -21.36 31.92
CA PHE A 196 -60.20 -21.10 30.62
C PHE A 196 -59.80 -22.39 29.87
N ASP A 197 -60.45 -22.66 28.75
CA ASP A 197 -60.01 -23.67 27.78
C ASP A 197 -58.90 -23.11 26.88
N GLY A 198 -57.66 -23.53 27.16
CA GLY A 198 -56.47 -23.07 26.44
C GLY A 198 -56.16 -23.83 25.14
N GLU A 199 -56.89 -24.90 24.80
CA GLU A 199 -56.62 -25.70 23.60
C GLU A 199 -56.70 -24.88 22.29
N PRO A 200 -57.70 -24.00 22.08
CA PRO A 200 -57.75 -23.16 20.87
C PRO A 200 -56.52 -22.25 20.72
N LEU A 201 -56.04 -21.65 21.82
CA LEU A 201 -54.84 -20.80 21.79
C LEU A 201 -53.58 -21.61 21.44
N LYS A 202 -53.48 -22.86 21.91
CA LYS A 202 -52.37 -23.75 21.55
C LYS A 202 -52.42 -24.14 20.07
N GLU A 203 -53.60 -24.42 19.53
CA GLU A 203 -53.78 -24.67 18.09
C GLU A 203 -53.38 -23.46 17.24
N PHE A 204 -53.81 -22.25 17.62
CA PHE A 204 -53.38 -21.01 16.95
C PHE A 204 -51.87 -20.78 17.06
N LEU A 205 -51.26 -21.09 18.21
CA LEU A 205 -49.81 -21.00 18.40
C LEU A 205 -49.06 -21.95 17.47
N GLU A 206 -49.49 -23.21 17.35
CA GLU A 206 -48.86 -24.18 16.44
C GLU A 206 -49.03 -23.77 14.97
N ALA A 207 -50.20 -23.28 14.58
CA ALA A 207 -50.40 -22.74 13.24
C ALA A 207 -49.50 -21.52 12.95
N ALA A 208 -49.37 -20.60 13.91
CA ALA A 208 -48.50 -19.43 13.78
C ALA A 208 -47.02 -19.82 13.71
N LYS A 209 -46.57 -20.81 14.52
CA LYS A 209 -45.21 -21.37 14.44
C LYS A 209 -44.94 -21.99 13.08
N LYS A 210 -45.87 -22.81 12.57
CA LYS A 210 -45.73 -23.45 11.24
C LYS A 210 -45.58 -22.41 10.13
N ASN A 211 -46.47 -21.40 10.10
CA ASN A 211 -46.41 -20.32 9.11
C ASN A 211 -45.10 -19.52 9.22
N ARG A 212 -44.66 -19.21 10.45
CA ARG A 212 -43.36 -18.57 10.70
C ARG A 212 -42.23 -19.39 10.10
N ASP A 213 -42.16 -20.68 10.41
CA ASP A 213 -41.04 -21.54 10.04
C ASP A 213 -40.98 -21.78 8.53
N GLU A 214 -42.13 -22.00 7.88
CA GLU A 214 -42.22 -22.11 6.41
C GLU A 214 -41.81 -20.80 5.71
N THR A 215 -42.30 -19.65 6.19
CA THR A 215 -41.94 -18.33 5.61
C THR A 215 -40.47 -18.02 5.84
N ARG A 216 -39.95 -18.34 7.03
CA ARG A 216 -38.55 -18.14 7.39
C ARG A 216 -37.61 -18.99 6.54
N GLU A 217 -37.97 -20.25 6.28
CA GLU A 217 -37.15 -21.12 5.44
C GLU A 217 -37.17 -20.64 3.98
N LYS A 218 -38.33 -20.20 3.47
CA LYS A 218 -38.42 -19.60 2.13
C LYS A 218 -37.55 -18.34 2.02
N TYR A 219 -37.66 -17.43 2.99
CA TYR A 219 -36.85 -16.21 3.06
C TYR A 219 -35.35 -16.52 3.13
N ARG A 220 -34.94 -17.40 4.05
CA ARG A 220 -33.54 -17.83 4.20
C ARG A 220 -33.03 -18.54 2.96
N GLY A 221 -33.85 -19.35 2.29
CA GLY A 221 -33.51 -20.00 1.04
C GLY A 221 -33.18 -18.99 -0.07
N MET A 222 -34.03 -17.96 -0.23
CA MET A 222 -33.79 -16.88 -1.21
C MET A 222 -32.50 -16.11 -0.89
N VAL A 223 -32.29 -15.71 0.36
CA VAL A 223 -31.06 -15.01 0.76
C VAL A 223 -29.83 -15.89 0.52
N ARG A 224 -29.86 -17.16 0.95
CA ARG A 224 -28.75 -18.11 0.74
C ARG A 224 -28.43 -18.31 -0.74
N GLU A 225 -29.44 -18.44 -1.60
CA GLU A 225 -29.25 -18.58 -3.04
C GLU A 225 -28.54 -17.36 -3.64
N LYS A 226 -28.98 -16.15 -3.29
CA LYS A 226 -28.35 -14.91 -3.79
C LYS A 226 -26.95 -14.71 -3.23
N GLU A 227 -26.73 -15.00 -1.95
CA GLU A 227 -25.40 -14.98 -1.35
C GLU A 227 -24.45 -16.00 -2.01
N GLN A 228 -24.95 -17.20 -2.34
CA GLN A 228 -24.16 -18.21 -3.04
C GLN A 228 -23.79 -17.72 -4.45
N LYS A 229 -24.75 -17.16 -5.20
CA LYS A 229 -24.47 -16.57 -6.52
C LYS A 229 -23.46 -15.42 -6.43
N LEU A 230 -23.57 -14.57 -5.41
CA LEU A 230 -22.59 -13.50 -5.17
C LEU A 230 -21.21 -14.09 -4.89
N ARG A 231 -21.10 -15.13 -4.05
CA ARG A 231 -19.84 -15.84 -3.78
C ARG A 231 -19.24 -16.50 -5.03
N GLU A 232 -20.07 -17.06 -5.89
CA GLU A 232 -19.64 -17.69 -7.16
C GLU A 232 -19.11 -16.67 -8.17
N ILE A 233 -19.74 -15.49 -8.26
CA ILE A 233 -19.26 -14.40 -9.13
C ILE A 233 -18.04 -13.70 -8.52
N GLY A 234 -18.04 -13.48 -7.21
CA GLY A 234 -16.99 -12.79 -6.47
C GLY A 234 -17.41 -11.39 -6.01
N PHE A 235 -16.42 -10.50 -5.89
CA PHE A 235 -16.55 -9.17 -5.28
C PHE A 235 -16.30 -8.08 -6.31
N PRO A 236 -16.84 -6.86 -6.11
CA PRO A 236 -16.58 -5.74 -7.02
C PRO A 236 -15.09 -5.48 -7.17
N GLY A 237 -14.71 -4.92 -8.31
CA GLY A 237 -13.33 -4.65 -8.69
C GLY A 237 -12.96 -5.42 -9.93
N ILE A 238 -11.87 -6.20 -9.85
CA ILE A 238 -11.33 -6.93 -10.99
C ILE A 238 -11.74 -8.40 -10.92
N PRO A 239 -12.36 -8.95 -11.98
CA PRO A 239 -12.64 -10.38 -12.11
C PRO A 239 -11.39 -11.25 -11.85
N THR A 240 -11.57 -12.43 -11.27
CA THR A 240 -10.45 -13.32 -10.90
C THR A 240 -9.68 -13.89 -12.11
N ASP A 241 -10.31 -13.95 -13.28
CA ASP A 241 -9.74 -14.36 -14.55
C ASP A 241 -8.96 -13.24 -15.28
N VAL A 242 -9.19 -11.98 -14.90
CA VAL A 242 -8.42 -10.84 -15.40
C VAL A 242 -7.11 -10.72 -14.63
N LYS A 243 -5.99 -10.88 -15.34
CA LYS A 243 -4.66 -10.68 -14.76
C LYS A 243 -4.49 -9.26 -14.25
N SER A 244 -4.22 -9.12 -12.96
CA SER A 244 -4.00 -7.84 -12.27
C SER A 244 -2.76 -7.86 -11.37
N ALA A 245 -2.32 -6.67 -10.98
CA ALA A 245 -1.26 -6.46 -10.01
C ALA A 245 -1.80 -5.80 -8.74
N TYR A 246 -1.11 -6.13 -7.64
CA TYR A 246 -1.21 -5.39 -6.39
C TYR A 246 -0.27 -4.17 -6.52
N ALA A 247 -0.83 -3.12 -7.10
CA ALA A 247 -0.15 -1.93 -7.60
C ALA A 247 -0.96 -0.70 -7.19
N VAL A 248 -0.34 0.47 -7.19
CA VAL A 248 -1.05 1.74 -6.93
C VAL A 248 -1.33 2.49 -8.23
N VAL A 249 -2.33 3.36 -8.18
CA VAL A 249 -2.59 4.35 -9.24
C VAL A 249 -2.79 5.74 -8.63
N ASP A 250 -2.74 6.78 -9.45
CA ASP A 250 -3.14 8.12 -8.99
C ASP A 250 -4.59 8.09 -8.48
N GLY A 251 -4.79 8.69 -7.31
CA GLY A 251 -6.11 8.85 -6.72
C GLY A 251 -6.95 9.84 -7.53
N PRO A 252 -8.29 9.74 -7.41
CA PRO A 252 -9.20 10.61 -8.16
C PRO A 252 -9.15 12.07 -7.70
N ASP A 253 -8.83 12.32 -6.42
CA ASP A 253 -8.90 13.64 -5.79
C ASP A 253 -7.53 14.03 -5.18
N PRO A 254 -6.54 14.40 -6.02
CA PRO A 254 -5.23 14.79 -5.53
C PRO A 254 -5.31 16.13 -4.78
N SER A 255 -4.77 16.17 -3.56
CA SER A 255 -4.81 17.37 -2.73
C SER A 255 -3.56 17.53 -1.87
N ASP A 256 -3.33 18.76 -1.45
CA ASP A 256 -2.38 19.05 -0.38
C ASP A 256 -2.92 18.51 0.95
N ALA A 257 -2.01 18.31 1.91
CA ALA A 257 -2.36 17.72 3.20
C ALA A 257 -2.24 18.76 4.31
N HIS A 258 -3.18 18.75 5.24
CA HIS A 258 -3.03 19.49 6.48
C HIS A 258 -1.97 18.84 7.37
N VAL A 259 -1.10 19.67 7.95
CA VAL A 259 -0.18 19.23 9.00
C VAL A 259 -0.99 18.64 10.15
N GLN A 260 -0.69 17.41 10.55
CA GLN A 260 -1.32 16.81 11.72
C GLN A 260 -0.50 17.19 12.95
N LYS A 261 -1.08 18.01 13.83
CA LYS A 261 -0.39 18.52 15.03
C LYS A 261 -0.01 17.34 15.92
N LYS A 262 1.27 17.26 16.29
CA LYS A 262 1.84 16.12 17.04
C LYS A 262 1.61 14.75 16.34
N GLY A 263 1.31 14.75 15.04
CA GLY A 263 1.05 13.55 14.25
C GLY A 263 -0.35 12.94 14.46
N GLU A 264 -1.29 13.66 15.08
CA GLU A 264 -2.66 13.21 15.35
C GLU A 264 -3.61 13.55 14.17
N PRO A 265 -4.13 12.56 13.42
CA PRO A 265 -4.93 12.84 12.22
C PRO A 265 -6.19 13.69 12.44
N GLY A 266 -6.79 13.59 13.62
CA GLY A 266 -7.97 14.38 14.00
C GLY A 266 -7.66 15.82 14.41
N ASN A 267 -6.39 16.20 14.52
CA ASN A 267 -5.95 17.52 14.97
C ASN A 267 -5.16 18.23 13.85
N GLN A 268 -5.90 18.83 12.91
CA GLN A 268 -5.34 19.46 11.73
C GLN A 268 -4.78 20.87 12.04
N GLY A 269 -3.69 21.21 11.35
CA GLY A 269 -3.03 22.51 11.34
C GLY A 269 -3.04 23.12 9.94
N ASP A 270 -2.00 23.89 9.65
CA ASP A 270 -1.88 24.60 8.38
C ASP A 270 -1.76 23.61 7.20
N LEU A 271 -2.20 24.07 6.03
CA LEU A 271 -2.08 23.30 4.79
C LEU A 271 -0.61 23.27 4.38
N ALA A 272 -0.04 22.08 4.20
CA ALA A 272 1.31 21.88 3.66
C ALA A 272 1.22 21.55 2.17
N PRO A 273 1.70 22.44 1.28
CA PRO A 273 1.73 22.18 -0.15
C PRO A 273 2.55 20.93 -0.47
N ARG A 274 2.08 20.11 -1.41
CA ARG A 274 2.83 18.93 -1.86
C ARG A 274 4.21 19.32 -2.37
N ASN A 275 5.24 18.71 -1.79
CA ASN A 275 6.63 19.04 -2.08
C ASN A 275 7.59 17.94 -1.63
N VAL A 276 8.87 18.14 -1.95
CA VAL A 276 10.02 17.41 -1.41
C VAL A 276 10.74 18.27 -0.36
N PRO A 277 11.54 17.66 0.54
CA PRO A 277 12.25 18.40 1.58
C PRO A 277 13.08 19.55 1.01
N ALA A 278 12.85 20.77 1.53
CA ALA A 278 13.44 21.99 0.98
C ALA A 278 14.97 21.94 0.89
N VAL A 279 15.65 21.35 1.88
CA VAL A 279 17.11 21.19 1.91
C VAL A 279 17.68 20.33 0.76
N LEU A 280 16.86 19.46 0.16
CA LEU A 280 17.25 18.59 -0.95
C LEU A 280 16.60 18.98 -2.28
N ARG A 281 15.90 20.12 -2.32
CA ARG A 281 15.23 20.57 -3.53
C ARG A 281 16.27 21.02 -4.58
N LEU A 282 16.02 20.67 -5.84
CA LEU A 282 16.95 20.94 -6.94
C LEU A 282 16.70 22.30 -7.63
N SER A 283 15.60 22.96 -7.26
CA SER A 283 15.10 24.24 -7.78
C SER A 283 14.29 24.94 -6.68
N ASP A 284 13.98 26.22 -6.83
CA ASP A 284 13.16 26.94 -5.83
C ASP A 284 11.73 26.39 -5.77
N THR A 285 11.19 25.99 -6.92
CA THR A 285 9.85 25.41 -7.07
C THR A 285 9.90 23.89 -7.20
N PHE A 286 8.78 23.25 -6.88
CA PHE A 286 8.52 21.84 -7.15
C PHE A 286 7.17 21.73 -7.85
N ASP A 287 7.19 21.86 -9.18
CA ASP A 287 5.98 22.10 -9.96
C ASP A 287 5.21 20.79 -10.20
N ILE A 288 4.08 20.64 -9.51
CA ILE A 288 3.16 19.52 -9.66
C ILE A 288 2.02 19.93 -10.60
N PRO A 289 1.80 19.24 -11.74
CA PRO A 289 0.68 19.52 -12.63
C PRO A 289 -0.66 19.41 -11.91
N GLU A 290 -1.60 20.28 -12.26
CA GLU A 290 -2.97 20.24 -11.77
C GLU A 290 -3.62 18.88 -12.05
N GLY A 291 -4.37 18.34 -11.08
CA GLY A 291 -5.01 17.03 -11.19
C GLY A 291 -4.05 15.83 -11.15
N SER A 292 -2.76 16.03 -10.85
CA SER A 292 -1.81 14.93 -10.63
C SER A 292 -1.48 14.73 -9.15
N SER A 293 -1.07 13.52 -8.77
CA SER A 293 -0.66 13.23 -7.38
C SER A 293 0.65 13.92 -6.98
N GLY A 294 1.52 14.24 -7.94
CA GLY A 294 2.91 14.62 -7.70
C GLY A 294 3.90 13.44 -7.66
N ARG A 295 3.42 12.18 -7.76
CA ARG A 295 4.31 11.00 -7.75
C ARG A 295 5.29 10.98 -8.90
N LEU A 296 4.90 11.42 -10.10
CA LEU A 296 5.82 11.49 -11.23
C LEU A 296 6.95 12.50 -10.99
N GLN A 297 6.64 13.67 -10.44
CA GLN A 297 7.64 14.68 -10.08
C GLN A 297 8.57 14.16 -8.98
N LEU A 298 8.02 13.48 -7.98
CA LEU A 298 8.81 12.83 -6.92
C LEU A 298 9.74 11.76 -7.49
N ALA A 299 9.24 10.93 -8.41
CA ALA A 299 10.00 9.90 -9.11
C ALA A 299 11.18 10.48 -9.91
N GLU A 300 10.94 11.56 -10.66
CA GLU A 300 12.00 12.25 -11.40
C GLU A 300 13.02 12.93 -10.47
N TRP A 301 12.58 13.53 -9.38
CA TRP A 301 13.46 14.14 -8.40
C TRP A 301 14.35 13.11 -7.68
N LEU A 302 13.80 11.96 -7.31
CA LEU A 302 14.58 10.85 -6.72
C LEU A 302 15.61 10.30 -7.73
N ALA A 303 15.21 10.13 -8.98
CA ALA A 303 16.02 9.51 -10.03
C ALA A 303 16.93 10.50 -10.78
N SER A 304 17.01 11.76 -10.32
CA SER A 304 17.83 12.81 -10.92
C SER A 304 19.31 12.60 -10.62
N GLU A 305 20.17 12.82 -11.60
CA GLU A 305 21.63 12.88 -11.42
C GLU A 305 22.08 14.01 -10.48
N LYS A 306 21.23 15.04 -10.33
CA LYS A 306 21.49 16.17 -9.42
C LYS A 306 21.04 15.88 -7.99
N ASN A 307 20.28 14.80 -7.75
CA ASN A 307 19.90 14.40 -6.41
C ASN A 307 21.17 13.95 -5.65
N PRO A 308 21.51 14.58 -4.52
CA PRO A 308 22.77 14.28 -3.85
C PRO A 308 22.76 12.91 -3.16
N LEU A 309 21.61 12.32 -2.83
CA LEU A 309 21.57 11.15 -1.96
C LEU A 309 21.39 9.84 -2.70
N THR A 310 20.55 9.79 -3.74
CA THR A 310 20.13 8.51 -4.33
C THR A 310 21.27 7.67 -4.89
N ALA A 311 22.22 8.28 -5.60
CA ALA A 311 23.41 7.56 -6.07
C ALA A 311 24.30 7.10 -4.90
N ARG A 312 24.58 7.99 -3.93
CA ARG A 312 25.43 7.71 -2.74
C ARG A 312 24.88 6.55 -1.91
N VAL A 313 23.58 6.55 -1.66
CA VAL A 313 22.89 5.52 -0.88
C VAL A 313 22.99 4.17 -1.58
N MET A 314 22.76 4.13 -2.89
CA MET A 314 22.82 2.87 -3.63
C MET A 314 24.25 2.31 -3.71
N VAL A 315 25.25 3.14 -4.01
CA VAL A 315 26.65 2.67 -4.06
C VAL A 315 27.15 2.23 -2.68
N ASN A 316 26.72 2.90 -1.61
CA ASN A 316 27.07 2.49 -0.25
C ASN A 316 26.53 1.10 0.09
N ARG A 317 25.31 0.76 -0.37
CA ARG A 317 24.76 -0.59 -0.20
C ARG A 317 25.47 -1.63 -1.05
N ILE A 318 25.80 -1.31 -2.29
CA ILE A 318 26.59 -2.20 -3.15
C ILE A 318 27.95 -2.49 -2.48
N TRP A 319 28.60 -1.45 -1.95
CA TRP A 319 29.84 -1.58 -1.20
C TRP A 319 29.67 -2.45 0.05
N GLN A 320 28.64 -2.19 0.86
CA GLN A 320 28.33 -2.96 2.06
C GLN A 320 28.13 -4.45 1.76
N HIS A 321 27.47 -4.79 0.65
CA HIS A 321 27.29 -6.20 0.25
C HIS A 321 28.60 -6.90 -0.11
N HIS A 322 29.63 -6.17 -0.56
CA HIS A 322 30.93 -6.71 -0.91
C HIS A 322 31.91 -6.77 0.26
N PHE A 323 31.88 -5.77 1.14
CA PHE A 323 32.84 -5.61 2.24
C PHE A 323 32.24 -5.86 3.64
N GLY A 324 30.96 -6.22 3.74
CA GLY A 324 30.24 -6.46 5.00
C GLY A 324 29.83 -5.18 5.75
N LYS A 325 30.54 -4.08 5.55
CA LYS A 325 30.26 -2.75 6.11
C LYS A 325 30.19 -1.70 5.01
N GLY A 326 29.28 -0.74 5.14
CA GLY A 326 29.21 0.43 4.25
C GLY A 326 30.33 1.44 4.52
N ILE A 327 30.61 2.31 3.55
CA ILE A 327 31.42 3.52 3.75
C ILE A 327 30.73 4.41 4.80
N VAL A 328 29.41 4.52 4.69
CA VAL A 328 28.51 4.95 5.76
C VAL A 328 27.96 3.69 6.42
N GLN A 329 28.32 3.43 7.68
CA GLN A 329 27.95 2.20 8.39
C GLN A 329 26.45 2.13 8.74
N SER A 330 25.76 3.27 8.71
CA SER A 330 24.30 3.40 8.82
C SER A 330 23.62 3.52 7.44
N PRO A 331 23.40 2.43 6.68
CA PRO A 331 22.97 2.46 5.27
C PRO A 331 21.57 3.02 5.01
N SER A 332 20.81 3.31 6.07
CA SER A 332 19.47 3.91 6.04
C SER A 332 19.38 5.24 6.78
N ASN A 333 20.52 5.79 7.22
CA ASN A 333 20.60 7.10 7.87
C ASN A 333 21.92 7.81 7.48
N PHE A 334 21.83 8.75 6.55
CA PHE A 334 22.88 9.64 6.07
C PHE A 334 22.74 11.04 6.68
N GLY A 335 21.74 11.25 7.54
CA GLY A 335 21.54 12.49 8.28
C GLY A 335 22.53 12.64 9.44
N VAL A 336 22.36 13.69 10.24
CA VAL A 336 23.24 14.06 11.37
C VAL A 336 23.40 12.95 12.40
N MET A 337 22.38 12.11 12.57
CA MET A 337 22.41 10.97 13.50
C MET A 337 22.95 9.67 12.87
N GLY A 338 23.32 9.71 11.59
CA GLY A 338 24.01 8.62 10.91
C GLY A 338 25.52 8.65 11.17
N ASP A 339 26.20 7.58 10.80
CA ASP A 339 27.66 7.52 10.81
C ASP A 339 28.22 8.43 9.70
N ALA A 340 29.29 9.16 10.03
CA ALA A 340 30.04 9.86 8.99
C ALA A 340 30.67 8.84 8.02
N PRO A 341 30.78 9.15 6.72
CA PRO A 341 31.47 8.30 5.78
C PRO A 341 32.94 8.15 6.18
N THR A 342 33.44 6.91 6.25
CA THR A 342 34.87 6.66 6.53
C THR A 342 35.77 7.23 5.42
N HIS A 343 35.26 7.24 4.18
CA HIS A 343 35.94 7.75 2.99
C HIS A 343 34.99 8.63 2.15
N PRO A 344 34.77 9.91 2.53
CA PRO A 344 33.79 10.77 1.86
C PRO A 344 34.10 10.98 0.37
N GLU A 345 35.36 11.24 0.02
CA GLU A 345 35.77 11.45 -1.38
C GLU A 345 35.56 10.20 -2.24
N LEU A 346 35.79 9.01 -1.66
CA LEU A 346 35.54 7.74 -2.35
C LEU A 346 34.05 7.52 -2.60
N LEU A 347 33.20 7.82 -1.62
CA LEU A 347 31.75 7.72 -1.76
C LEU A 347 31.24 8.62 -2.89
N ASP A 348 31.71 9.86 -2.92
CA ASP A 348 31.36 10.84 -3.96
C ASP A 348 31.84 10.40 -5.34
N TRP A 349 33.08 9.93 -5.43
CA TRP A 349 33.64 9.39 -6.67
C TRP A 349 32.87 8.17 -7.17
N LEU A 350 32.52 7.22 -6.29
CA LEU A 350 31.72 6.05 -6.65
C LEU A 350 30.31 6.45 -7.10
N ALA A 351 29.66 7.39 -6.42
CA ALA A 351 28.35 7.89 -6.79
C ALA A 351 28.38 8.55 -8.19
N GLN A 352 29.39 9.37 -8.47
CA GLN A 352 29.59 9.94 -9.81
C GLN A 352 29.81 8.85 -10.86
N LYS A 353 30.69 7.88 -10.60
CA LYS A 353 30.94 6.75 -11.52
C LYS A 353 29.68 5.92 -11.76
N PHE A 354 28.81 5.80 -10.78
CA PHE A 354 27.53 5.12 -10.92
C PHE A 354 26.64 5.83 -11.94
N VAL A 355 26.49 7.15 -11.80
CA VAL A 355 25.72 7.98 -12.74
C VAL A 355 26.33 7.92 -14.13
N GLU A 356 27.65 8.12 -14.26
CA GLU A 356 28.39 8.07 -15.54
C GLU A 356 28.27 6.72 -16.26
N SER A 357 28.12 5.62 -15.51
CA SER A 357 27.90 4.29 -16.06
C SER A 357 26.46 4.05 -16.57
N GLY A 358 25.63 5.09 -16.60
CA GLY A 358 24.20 4.97 -16.91
C GLY A 358 23.42 4.30 -15.78
N TRP A 359 23.85 4.47 -14.53
CA TRP A 359 23.22 3.87 -13.34
C TRP A 359 23.22 2.33 -13.36
N SER A 360 24.21 1.69 -13.98
CA SER A 360 24.34 0.24 -14.06
C SER A 360 24.87 -0.35 -12.75
N ILE A 361 24.05 -1.18 -12.10
CA ILE A 361 24.46 -1.88 -10.87
C ILE A 361 25.56 -2.89 -11.18
N LYS A 362 25.48 -3.60 -12.31
CA LYS A 362 26.52 -4.56 -12.69
C LYS A 362 27.85 -3.90 -13.04
N ALA A 363 27.83 -2.72 -13.65
CA ALA A 363 29.06 -1.95 -13.87
C ALA A 363 29.71 -1.56 -12.54
N MET A 364 28.92 -1.14 -11.55
CA MET A 364 29.42 -0.81 -10.21
C MET A 364 30.01 -2.03 -9.49
N HIS A 365 29.33 -3.19 -9.54
CA HIS A 365 29.91 -4.43 -9.01
C HIS A 365 31.24 -4.75 -9.69
N ARG A 366 31.32 -4.66 -11.03
CA ARG A 366 32.54 -4.90 -11.80
C ARG A 366 33.66 -3.94 -11.39
N LEU A 367 33.36 -2.66 -11.19
CA LEU A 367 34.32 -1.65 -10.74
C LEU A 367 34.93 -2.06 -9.38
N ILE A 368 34.08 -2.41 -8.42
CA ILE A 368 34.50 -2.76 -7.06
C ILE A 368 35.36 -4.03 -7.05
N VAL A 369 34.91 -5.12 -7.70
CA VAL A 369 35.63 -6.41 -7.65
C VAL A 369 36.97 -6.39 -8.40
N ASN A 370 37.17 -5.43 -9.31
CA ASN A 370 38.46 -5.22 -9.99
C ASN A 370 39.37 -4.19 -9.29
N SER A 371 38.89 -3.55 -8.22
CA SER A 371 39.70 -2.61 -7.44
C SER A 371 40.91 -3.28 -6.79
N LYS A 372 41.92 -2.49 -6.42
CA LYS A 372 43.05 -2.99 -5.61
C LYS A 372 42.54 -3.42 -4.24
N THR A 373 41.69 -2.61 -3.61
CA THR A 373 41.12 -2.84 -2.28
C THR A 373 40.41 -4.19 -2.17
N TYR A 374 39.54 -4.54 -3.12
CA TYR A 374 38.84 -5.84 -3.11
C TYR A 374 39.78 -7.04 -3.32
N ARG A 375 40.93 -6.82 -3.97
CA ARG A 375 41.93 -7.86 -4.27
C ARG A 375 43.06 -7.94 -3.23
N LEU A 376 43.00 -7.16 -2.16
CA LEU A 376 43.94 -7.29 -1.04
C LEU A 376 43.81 -8.68 -0.40
N SER A 377 44.93 -9.21 0.10
CA SER A 377 44.98 -10.50 0.77
C SER A 377 44.21 -10.41 2.08
N SER A 378 43.29 -11.31 2.43
CA SER A 378 42.57 -11.28 3.72
C SER A 378 43.41 -11.72 4.93
N GLY A 379 44.73 -11.53 4.88
CA GLY A 379 45.66 -11.97 5.91
C GLY A 379 45.58 -11.08 7.15
N PHE A 380 45.77 -11.65 8.34
CA PHE A 380 45.86 -10.85 9.56
C PHE A 380 47.18 -10.06 9.58
N ASN A 381 47.11 -8.77 9.91
CA ASN A 381 48.26 -7.89 10.09
C ASN A 381 48.18 -7.22 11.46
N GLU A 382 49.06 -7.64 12.38
CA GLU A 382 49.06 -7.18 13.77
C GLU A 382 49.30 -5.66 13.90
N ALA A 383 50.15 -5.08 13.03
CA ALA A 383 50.45 -3.65 13.08
C ALA A 383 49.25 -2.79 12.68
N ASN A 384 48.49 -3.23 11.68
CA ASN A 384 47.29 -2.52 11.25
C ASN A 384 46.11 -2.75 12.21
N GLU A 385 45.97 -3.94 12.80
CA GLU A 385 44.96 -4.22 13.85
C GLU A 385 45.12 -3.28 15.04
N ALA A 386 46.37 -2.97 15.43
CA ALA A 386 46.64 -2.04 16.51
C ALA A 386 46.20 -0.60 16.20
N ILE A 387 46.12 -0.21 14.92
CA ILE A 387 45.80 1.16 14.47
C ILE A 387 44.31 1.29 14.15
N ASP A 388 43.73 0.29 13.48
CA ASP A 388 42.34 0.26 13.05
C ASP A 388 41.73 -1.12 13.31
N PRO A 389 41.42 -1.46 14.58
CA PRO A 389 40.89 -2.77 14.96
C PRO A 389 39.47 -3.04 14.43
N LYS A 390 38.78 -2.01 13.94
CA LYS A 390 37.47 -2.16 13.28
C LYS A 390 37.62 -2.47 11.78
N ASN A 391 38.84 -2.36 11.26
CA ASN A 391 39.16 -2.45 9.84
C ASN A 391 38.31 -1.51 8.97
N ASP A 392 38.09 -0.29 9.47
CA ASP A 392 37.33 0.74 8.76
C ASP A 392 38.08 1.25 7.50
N PHE A 393 39.41 1.11 7.45
CA PHE A 393 40.28 1.43 6.30
C PHE A 393 40.51 0.26 5.35
N LEU A 394 39.89 -0.90 5.58
CA LEU A 394 40.00 -2.09 4.75
C LEU A 394 41.46 -2.50 4.46
N TRP A 395 42.27 -2.49 5.51
CA TRP A 395 43.61 -3.04 5.46
C TRP A 395 43.51 -4.56 5.58
N HIS A 396 44.16 -5.27 4.67
CA HIS A 396 44.45 -6.69 4.80
C HIS A 396 45.74 -7.03 4.05
#